data_AF-A0A943TY80-F1
#
_entry.id   AF-A0A943TY80-F1
#
_cell.length_a   1.000
_cell.length_b   1.000
_cell.length_c   1.000
_cell.angle_alpha   90.00
_cell.angle_beta   90.00
_cell.angle_gamma   90.00
#
_symmetry.space_group_name_H-M   'P 1'
#
loop_
_entity.id
_entity.type
_entity.pdbx_description
1 polymer ?
#
loop_
_entity_poly.entity_id
_entity_poly.type
_entity_poly.pdbx_seq_one_letter_code
_entity_poly.pdbx_strand_id
1 'polypeptide(L)'
;MTDISVQNLKKSFEVGHPVLDGLTFEVAAGERVGILGANGCGKTTLFRILSGELEPDEGTAAIRRGRRVGLISQIPVYPEGWTTEDVLREAHSGLRAMAARMQELEGLMATDSSEALLKEYDKLADDFRRLGGYDMDYERNRVANGLDIPAEMRRREFALLSGGEKTRVNLARLILEDTDILLLDEPTNHLDMRATEWLEDYILHFRGTVLAISHDRYFLDVVAQRCVEITDGKAELYSGNYSFYIVERQRRFEEKLKKYEKDQAKIAQLEAAAAKLHLWAFMGNDKLHKRAFSMEKRIEKLSQSEKPKTERKLHAAFKEREFRGDEVLTMDGLTKGFDGRVLFSGLSLEVTGGERIAVIGENGSGKTTLVKLIVGEEEPDAGWVRRGPAVKCAYLPQHVKFSEPSRSALDTLIYDCKCQPQEARDSLGAFGFSGEDALKTVGTLSGGEQSRLRLCMLMRGDVNLLILDEPTNHLDLASREWMEDALSDYSEALLFVSHDRYFIEKFATRIWCLENGALTDFRGTFSEFRAYRARQEAIAQAAKAAAPKPEKKPQRKKGTPEREKEARRCEREIEKIESRLKEIESEEGEHASDYQRLMELEDEKARLSPELDALYSRWEELQDEE
;
A
#
# COMPACT_ATOMS: atom_id res chain seq x y z
N MET A 1 -14.70 1.31 -27.79
CA MET A 1 -15.16 -0.10 -27.74
C MET A 1 -15.32 -0.47 -26.28
N THR A 2 -16.38 -1.18 -25.91
CA THR A 2 -16.69 -1.56 -24.53
C THR A 2 -16.10 -2.93 -24.22
N ASP A 3 -15.34 -3.06 -23.13
CA ASP A 3 -14.77 -4.34 -22.69
C ASP A 3 -15.65 -5.02 -21.62
N ILE A 4 -16.32 -4.23 -20.77
CA ILE A 4 -17.25 -4.73 -19.74
C ILE A 4 -18.58 -3.96 -19.83
N SER A 5 -19.69 -4.69 -19.87
CA SER A 5 -21.05 -4.12 -19.82
C SER A 5 -21.86 -4.79 -18.72
N VAL A 6 -22.44 -3.97 -17.84
CA VAL A 6 -23.33 -4.39 -16.77
C VAL A 6 -24.65 -3.66 -16.95
N GLN A 7 -25.75 -4.41 -17.05
CA GLN A 7 -27.09 -3.86 -17.31
C GLN A 7 -28.12 -4.44 -16.37
N ASN A 8 -28.79 -3.54 -15.62
CA ASN A 8 -29.88 -3.84 -14.68
C ASN A 8 -29.58 -5.04 -13.76
N LEU A 9 -28.32 -5.17 -13.31
CA LEU A 9 -27.87 -6.32 -12.56
C LEU A 9 -28.52 -6.34 -11.16
N LYS A 10 -29.10 -7.48 -10.79
CA LYS A 10 -29.62 -7.71 -9.45
C LYS A 10 -29.07 -8.97 -8.83
N LYS A 11 -28.78 -8.90 -7.53
CA LYS A 11 -28.38 -10.05 -6.72
C LYS A 11 -28.86 -9.88 -5.28
N SER A 12 -29.51 -10.92 -4.76
CA SER A 12 -29.96 -11.01 -3.37
C SER A 12 -29.45 -12.31 -2.72
N PHE A 13 -28.96 -12.24 -1.49
CA PHE A 13 -28.61 -13.43 -0.70
C PHE A 13 -29.68 -13.77 0.33
N GLU A 14 -30.41 -12.76 0.81
CA GLU A 14 -31.55 -12.90 1.71
C GLU A 14 -32.82 -12.34 1.05
N VAL A 15 -33.96 -12.97 1.34
CA VAL A 15 -35.25 -12.58 0.77
C VAL A 15 -35.60 -11.15 1.22
N GLY A 16 -35.71 -10.23 0.27
CA GLY A 16 -36.10 -8.84 0.52
C GLY A 16 -34.94 -7.86 0.73
N HIS A 17 -33.69 -8.33 0.77
CA HIS A 17 -32.49 -7.48 0.89
C HIS A 17 -31.57 -7.66 -0.34
N PRO A 18 -31.88 -7.00 -1.47
CA PRO A 18 -31.01 -7.03 -2.64
C PRO A 18 -29.69 -6.30 -2.32
N VAL A 19 -28.58 -6.99 -2.54
CA VAL A 19 -27.23 -6.40 -2.43
C VAL A 19 -26.93 -5.52 -3.64
N LEU A 20 -27.35 -5.97 -4.82
CA LEU A 20 -27.31 -5.21 -6.07
C LEU A 20 -28.75 -5.07 -6.57
N ASP A 21 -29.18 -3.85 -6.90
CA ASP A 21 -30.56 -3.55 -7.32
C ASP A 21 -30.59 -2.60 -8.53
N GLY A 22 -30.44 -3.18 -9.73
CA GLY A 22 -30.49 -2.45 -11.00
C GLY A 22 -29.16 -1.80 -11.37
N LEU A 23 -28.04 -2.35 -10.91
CA LEU A 23 -26.70 -1.83 -11.19
C LEU A 23 -26.44 -1.80 -12.71
N THR A 24 -26.08 -0.63 -13.24
CA THR A 24 -25.86 -0.43 -14.68
C THR A 24 -24.67 0.48 -14.91
N PHE A 25 -23.65 -0.01 -15.63
CA PHE A 25 -22.51 0.78 -16.08
C PHE A 25 -21.76 0.05 -17.21
N GLU A 26 -20.96 0.80 -17.95
CA GLU A 26 -20.10 0.26 -19.01
C GLU A 26 -18.67 0.74 -18.81
N VAL A 27 -17.70 -0.11 -19.15
CA VAL A 27 -16.26 0.18 -19.08
C VAL A 27 -15.65 0.04 -20.47
N ALA A 28 -14.99 1.11 -20.92
CA ALA A 28 -14.32 1.13 -22.21
C ALA A 28 -13.02 0.33 -22.18
N ALA A 29 -12.59 -0.15 -23.35
CA ALA A 29 -11.33 -0.85 -23.51
C ALA A 29 -10.14 0.05 -23.15
N GLY A 30 -9.24 -0.43 -22.28
CA GLY A 30 -8.07 0.31 -21.81
C GLY A 30 -8.37 1.31 -20.68
N GLU A 31 -9.61 1.34 -20.19
CA GLU A 31 -10.01 2.25 -19.11
C GLU A 31 -9.62 1.68 -17.74
N ARG A 32 -9.22 2.56 -16.82
CA ARG A 32 -8.96 2.24 -15.42
C ARG A 32 -10.07 2.81 -14.53
N VAL A 33 -10.86 1.94 -13.92
CA VAL A 33 -12.06 2.29 -13.15
C VAL A 33 -11.91 1.86 -11.69
N GLY A 34 -12.08 2.80 -10.78
CA GLY A 34 -12.17 2.53 -9.34
C GLY A 34 -13.61 2.23 -8.93
N ILE A 35 -13.83 1.13 -8.20
CA ILE A 35 -15.14 0.79 -7.63
C ILE A 35 -15.16 1.18 -6.15
N LEU A 36 -16.07 2.08 -5.81
CA LEU A 36 -16.24 2.66 -4.48
C LEU A 36 -17.58 2.23 -3.87
N GLY A 37 -17.67 2.24 -2.55
CA GLY A 37 -18.92 2.00 -1.84
C GLY A 37 -18.68 1.45 -0.43
N ALA A 38 -19.73 1.45 0.39
CA ALA A 38 -19.68 0.93 1.76
C ALA A 38 -19.37 -0.58 1.81
N ASN A 39 -19.02 -1.09 2.98
CA ASN A 39 -18.90 -2.53 3.18
C ASN A 39 -20.27 -3.20 3.04
N GLY A 40 -20.29 -4.37 2.40
CA GLY A 40 -21.53 -5.09 2.13
C GLY A 40 -22.37 -4.54 0.97
N CYS A 41 -21.95 -3.48 0.26
CA CYS A 41 -22.70 -2.97 -0.90
C CYS A 41 -22.58 -3.82 -2.18
N GLY A 42 -21.83 -4.93 -2.14
CA GLY A 42 -21.75 -5.88 -3.26
C GLY A 42 -20.55 -5.72 -4.19
N LYS A 43 -19.49 -5.00 -3.82
CA LYS A 43 -18.27 -4.83 -4.65
C LYS A 43 -17.62 -6.17 -5.03
N THR A 44 -17.29 -7.00 -4.05
CA THR A 44 -16.75 -8.36 -4.29
C THR A 44 -17.77 -9.27 -5.00
N THR A 45 -19.06 -9.10 -4.70
CA THR A 45 -20.14 -9.84 -5.39
C THR A 45 -20.16 -9.52 -6.89
N LEU A 46 -20.00 -8.24 -7.27
CA LEU A 46 -19.88 -7.82 -8.65
C LEU A 46 -18.69 -8.49 -9.35
N PHE A 47 -17.53 -8.59 -8.69
CA PHE A 47 -16.35 -9.24 -9.27
C PHE A 47 -16.56 -10.74 -9.49
N ARG A 48 -17.22 -11.44 -8.53
CA ARG A 48 -17.59 -12.86 -8.70
C ARG A 48 -18.58 -13.08 -9.85
N ILE A 49 -19.48 -12.13 -10.08
CA ILE A 49 -20.39 -12.17 -11.23
C ILE A 49 -19.62 -11.96 -12.53
N LEU A 50 -18.71 -10.99 -12.56
CA LEU A 50 -17.88 -10.72 -13.73
C LEU A 50 -16.92 -11.88 -14.06
N SER A 51 -16.35 -12.56 -13.05
CA SER A 51 -15.51 -13.76 -13.29
C SER A 51 -16.30 -15.02 -13.65
N GLY A 52 -17.63 -14.99 -13.53
CA GLY A 52 -18.49 -16.15 -13.77
C GLY A 52 -18.57 -17.15 -12.61
N GLU A 53 -18.02 -16.82 -11.44
CA GLU A 53 -18.17 -17.62 -10.21
C GLU A 53 -19.60 -17.60 -9.66
N LEU A 54 -20.34 -16.52 -9.92
CA LEU A 54 -21.69 -16.30 -9.42
C LEU A 54 -22.62 -15.87 -10.54
N GLU A 55 -23.79 -16.51 -10.65
CA GLU A 55 -24.83 -16.06 -11.58
C GLU A 55 -25.68 -14.93 -10.96
N PRO A 56 -26.05 -13.89 -11.73
CA PRO A 56 -27.00 -12.88 -11.27
C PRO A 56 -28.43 -13.41 -11.23
N ASP A 57 -29.29 -12.80 -10.41
CA ASP A 57 -30.70 -13.19 -10.32
C ASP A 57 -31.52 -12.51 -11.44
N GLU A 58 -31.21 -11.25 -11.76
CA GLU A 58 -31.75 -10.52 -12.90
C GLU A 58 -30.65 -9.66 -13.55
N GLY A 59 -30.89 -9.26 -14.81
CA GLY A 59 -29.96 -8.43 -15.58
C GLY A 59 -28.84 -9.24 -16.24
N THR A 60 -27.86 -8.53 -16.79
CA THR A 60 -26.71 -9.15 -17.48
C THR A 60 -25.41 -8.45 -17.12
N ALA A 61 -24.36 -9.25 -16.93
CA ALA A 61 -22.98 -8.78 -16.83
C ALA A 61 -22.17 -9.56 -17.87
N ALA A 62 -21.57 -8.85 -18.81
CA ALA A 62 -20.88 -9.46 -19.94
C ALA A 62 -19.50 -8.83 -20.14
N ILE A 63 -18.52 -9.71 -20.35
CA ILE A 63 -17.18 -9.34 -20.81
C ILE A 63 -17.09 -9.61 -22.30
N ARG A 64 -16.37 -8.75 -23.01
CA ARG A 64 -16.12 -8.90 -24.45
C ARG A 64 -15.47 -10.26 -24.76
N ARG A 65 -16.04 -10.97 -25.75
CA ARG A 65 -15.52 -12.26 -26.21
C ARG A 65 -14.06 -12.18 -26.65
N GLY A 66 -13.27 -13.17 -26.25
CA GLY A 66 -11.85 -13.29 -26.59
C GLY A 66 -10.90 -12.51 -25.69
N ARG A 67 -11.39 -11.82 -24.65
CA ARG A 67 -10.57 -11.19 -23.61
C ARG A 67 -10.33 -12.17 -22.46
N ARG A 68 -9.08 -12.23 -21.96
CA ARG A 68 -8.73 -12.95 -20.73
C ARG A 68 -8.90 -12.04 -19.53
N VAL A 69 -9.61 -12.52 -18.51
CA VAL A 69 -9.85 -11.79 -17.26
C VAL A 69 -9.05 -12.43 -16.15
N GLY A 70 -8.25 -11.61 -15.48
CA GLY A 70 -7.53 -11.97 -14.26
C GLY A 70 -8.26 -11.43 -13.02
N LEU A 71 -8.47 -12.26 -12.01
CA LEU A 71 -9.08 -11.89 -10.74
C LEU A 71 -8.18 -12.29 -9.56
N ILE A 72 -7.98 -11.38 -8.60
CA ILE A 72 -7.11 -11.58 -7.42
C ILE A 72 -7.77 -12.44 -6.30
N SER A 73 -9.09 -12.62 -6.33
CA SER A 73 -9.87 -12.95 -5.13
C SER A 73 -9.77 -14.39 -4.60
N GLN A 74 -9.10 -15.31 -5.28
CA GLN A 74 -8.86 -16.67 -4.75
C GLN A 74 -7.38 -17.06 -4.84
N ILE A 75 -6.79 -17.36 -3.68
CA ILE A 75 -5.47 -18.00 -3.58
C ILE A 75 -5.64 -19.44 -4.10
N PRO A 76 -5.04 -19.81 -5.23
CA PRO A 76 -5.17 -21.15 -5.77
C PRO A 76 -4.52 -22.17 -4.82
N VAL A 77 -5.14 -23.35 -4.72
CA VAL A 77 -4.52 -24.47 -4.00
C VAL A 77 -3.60 -25.20 -4.97
N TYR A 78 -2.32 -25.24 -4.63
CA TYR A 78 -1.31 -25.99 -5.38
C TYR A 78 -1.02 -27.33 -4.71
N PRO A 79 -0.51 -28.32 -5.46
CA PRO A 79 -0.07 -29.59 -4.89
C PRO A 79 0.99 -29.41 -3.80
N GLU A 80 1.09 -30.39 -2.89
CA GLU A 80 2.12 -30.39 -1.85
C GLU A 80 3.53 -30.34 -2.44
N GLY A 81 4.44 -29.62 -1.78
CA GLY A 81 5.83 -29.45 -2.22
C GLY A 81 6.07 -28.37 -3.29
N TRP A 82 5.02 -27.72 -3.81
CA TRP A 82 5.18 -26.61 -4.75
C TRP A 82 5.84 -25.41 -4.09
N THR A 83 6.93 -24.94 -4.69
CA THR A 83 7.60 -23.71 -4.25
C THR A 83 6.92 -22.47 -4.82
N THR A 84 7.17 -21.32 -4.19
CA THR A 84 6.73 -20.04 -4.74
C THR A 84 7.28 -19.77 -6.15
N GLU A 85 8.51 -20.20 -6.45
CA GLU A 85 9.08 -20.12 -7.79
C GLU A 85 8.30 -20.97 -8.81
N ASP A 86 7.81 -22.16 -8.42
CA ASP A 86 6.97 -23.00 -9.30
C ASP A 86 5.64 -22.33 -9.64
N VAL A 87 5.02 -21.69 -8.65
CA VAL A 87 3.79 -20.90 -8.83
C VAL A 87 4.00 -19.74 -9.81
N LEU A 88 5.10 -19.00 -9.70
CA LEU A 88 5.41 -17.91 -10.63
C LEU A 88 5.75 -18.41 -12.04
N ARG A 89 6.40 -19.57 -12.16
CA ARG A 89 6.64 -20.20 -13.46
C ARG A 89 5.34 -20.63 -14.12
N GLU A 90 4.33 -21.00 -13.35
CA GLU A 90 3.03 -21.42 -13.85
C GLU A 90 2.31 -20.36 -14.69
N ALA A 91 2.50 -19.08 -14.36
CA ALA A 91 1.98 -17.97 -15.17
C ALA A 91 2.45 -18.03 -16.65
N HIS A 92 3.64 -18.58 -16.91
CA HIS A 92 4.21 -18.75 -18.25
C HIS A 92 4.06 -20.18 -18.80
N SER A 93 3.12 -20.99 -18.31
CA SER A 93 2.93 -22.38 -18.76
C SER A 93 2.76 -22.49 -20.27
N GLY A 94 2.00 -21.59 -20.90
CA GLY A 94 1.82 -21.54 -22.36
C GLY A 94 3.12 -21.31 -23.13
N LEU A 95 3.94 -20.35 -22.67
CA LEU A 95 5.25 -20.07 -23.27
C LEU A 95 6.24 -21.21 -23.05
N ARG A 96 6.21 -21.85 -21.87
CA ARG A 96 7.03 -23.04 -21.60
C ARG A 96 6.65 -24.22 -22.47
N ALA A 97 5.35 -24.43 -22.71
CA ALA A 97 4.89 -25.45 -23.64
C ALA A 97 5.35 -25.17 -25.08
N MET A 98 5.33 -23.90 -25.51
CA MET A 98 5.89 -23.48 -26.79
C MET A 98 7.40 -23.76 -26.87
N ALA A 99 8.18 -23.38 -25.85
CA ALA A 99 9.62 -23.63 -25.82
C ALA A 99 9.95 -25.14 -25.85
N ALA A 100 9.20 -25.96 -25.11
CA ALA A 100 9.36 -27.41 -25.12
C ALA A 100 9.04 -28.00 -26.51
N ARG A 101 7.99 -27.51 -27.18
CA ARG A 101 7.66 -27.92 -28.55
C ARG A 101 8.72 -27.47 -29.55
N MET A 102 9.30 -26.28 -29.38
CA MET A 102 10.43 -25.82 -30.21
C MET A 102 11.63 -26.76 -30.07
N GLN A 103 12.00 -27.15 -28.85
CA GLN A 103 13.10 -28.11 -28.62
C GLN A 103 12.80 -29.48 -29.22
N GLU A 104 11.55 -29.95 -29.15
CA GLU A 104 11.15 -31.21 -29.79
C GLU A 104 11.28 -31.13 -31.32
N LEU A 105 10.84 -30.02 -31.92
CA LEU A 105 10.96 -29.77 -33.36
C LEU A 105 12.42 -29.67 -33.80
N GLU A 106 13.29 -29.00 -33.02
CA GLU A 106 14.74 -28.97 -33.26
C GLU A 106 15.34 -30.38 -33.29
N GLY A 107 14.93 -31.24 -32.35
CA GLY A 107 15.35 -32.64 -32.31
C GLY A 107 14.87 -33.44 -33.52
N LEU A 108 13.63 -33.25 -33.95
CA LEU A 108 13.07 -33.90 -35.14
C LEU A 108 13.76 -33.42 -36.43
N MET A 109 14.03 -32.12 -36.53
CA MET A 109 14.70 -31.49 -37.66
C MET A 109 16.15 -31.95 -37.87
N ALA A 110 16.79 -32.46 -36.81
CA ALA A 110 18.09 -33.13 -36.91
C ALA A 110 18.04 -34.44 -37.73
N THR A 111 16.85 -35.04 -37.89
CA THR A 111 16.64 -36.30 -38.60
C THR A 111 15.70 -36.22 -39.81
N ASP A 112 14.77 -35.28 -39.83
CA ASP A 112 13.80 -35.05 -40.91
C ASP A 112 13.70 -33.57 -41.24
N SER A 113 14.10 -33.19 -42.46
CA SER A 113 14.10 -31.79 -42.95
C SER A 113 12.86 -31.47 -43.78
N SER A 114 11.69 -31.96 -43.38
CA SER A 114 10.44 -31.71 -44.08
C SER A 114 10.02 -30.24 -43.99
N GLU A 115 9.48 -29.70 -45.09
CA GLU A 115 9.02 -28.30 -45.19
C GLU A 115 7.90 -27.97 -44.19
N ALA A 116 7.13 -28.98 -43.77
CA ALA A 116 6.08 -28.85 -42.78
C ALA A 116 6.64 -28.56 -41.37
N LEU A 117 7.73 -29.24 -40.96
CA LEU A 117 8.38 -29.02 -39.66
C LEU A 117 9.00 -27.62 -39.59
N LEU A 118 9.67 -27.18 -40.65
CA LEU A 118 10.23 -25.84 -40.76
C LEU A 118 9.15 -24.75 -40.61
N LYS A 119 8.01 -24.90 -41.30
CA LYS A 119 6.88 -23.96 -41.20
C LYS A 119 6.25 -23.95 -39.81
N GLU A 120 6.14 -25.10 -39.15
CA GLU A 120 5.64 -25.18 -37.78
C GLU A 120 6.60 -24.47 -36.83
N TYR A 121 7.90 -24.76 -36.91
CA TYR A 121 8.94 -24.13 -36.10
C TYR A 121 8.99 -22.62 -36.30
N ASP A 122 9.02 -22.12 -37.54
CA ASP A 122 9.07 -20.69 -37.84
C ASP A 122 7.87 -19.95 -37.22
N LYS A 123 6.66 -20.49 -37.38
CA LYS A 123 5.46 -19.90 -36.80
C LYS A 123 5.53 -19.88 -35.27
N LEU A 124 6.00 -20.97 -34.66
CA LEU A 124 6.08 -21.11 -33.21
C LEU A 124 7.17 -20.21 -32.61
N ALA A 125 8.30 -20.07 -33.30
CA ALA A 125 9.38 -19.16 -32.94
C ALA A 125 8.97 -17.69 -33.04
N ASP A 126 8.20 -17.32 -34.07
CA ASP A 126 7.66 -15.97 -34.21
C ASP A 126 6.59 -15.66 -33.15
N ASP A 127 5.69 -16.60 -32.87
CA ASP A 127 4.70 -16.47 -31.80
C ASP A 127 5.37 -16.39 -30.42
N PHE A 128 6.40 -17.22 -30.17
CA PHE A 128 7.20 -17.20 -28.94
C PHE A 128 7.95 -15.87 -28.75
N ARG A 129 8.54 -15.32 -29.82
CA ARG A 129 9.18 -14.00 -29.79
C ARG A 129 8.16 -12.89 -29.52
N ARG A 130 7.00 -12.92 -30.19
CA ARG A 130 5.93 -11.90 -30.04
C ARG A 130 5.37 -11.86 -28.62
N LEU A 131 5.23 -13.01 -27.98
CA LEU A 131 4.72 -13.13 -26.61
C LEU A 131 5.79 -12.94 -25.52
N GLY A 132 7.02 -12.53 -25.88
CA GLY A 132 8.08 -12.23 -24.92
C GLY A 132 8.75 -13.45 -24.29
N GLY A 133 8.73 -14.60 -24.97
CA GLY A 133 9.28 -15.86 -24.46
C GLY A 133 10.76 -15.80 -24.04
N TYR A 134 11.58 -14.96 -24.68
CA TYR A 134 12.99 -14.82 -24.32
C TYR A 134 13.22 -14.00 -23.04
N ASP A 135 12.25 -13.17 -22.66
CA ASP A 135 12.36 -12.27 -21.51
C ASP A 135 11.64 -12.83 -20.26
N MET A 136 11.09 -14.04 -20.31
CA MET A 136 10.30 -14.65 -19.21
C MET A 136 11.02 -14.62 -17.86
N ASP A 137 12.31 -14.96 -17.84
CA ASP A 137 13.12 -14.96 -16.61
C ASP A 137 13.37 -13.55 -16.08
N TYR A 138 13.59 -12.59 -16.99
CA TYR A 138 13.78 -11.19 -16.64
C TYR A 138 12.50 -10.60 -16.06
N GLU A 139 11.36 -10.80 -16.75
CA GLU A 139 10.04 -10.36 -16.31
C GLU A 139 9.65 -10.96 -14.97
N ARG A 140 9.86 -12.28 -14.78
CA ARG A 140 9.62 -12.93 -13.47
C ARG A 140 10.43 -12.28 -12.35
N ASN A 141 11.72 -12.06 -12.57
CA ASN A 141 12.58 -11.43 -11.55
C ASN A 141 12.18 -9.96 -11.31
N ARG A 142 11.79 -9.23 -12.35
CA ARG A 142 11.33 -7.84 -12.24
C ARG A 142 10.07 -7.75 -11.38
N VAL A 143 9.06 -8.57 -11.68
CA VAL A 143 7.79 -8.62 -10.92
C VAL A 143 8.01 -9.11 -9.49
N ALA A 144 8.81 -10.17 -9.31
CA ALA A 144 9.11 -10.69 -7.98
C ALA A 144 9.82 -9.64 -7.11
N ASN A 145 10.81 -8.94 -7.64
CA ASN A 145 11.50 -7.88 -6.90
C ASN A 145 10.60 -6.67 -6.65
N GLY A 146 9.76 -6.29 -7.62
CA GLY A 146 8.82 -5.17 -7.49
C GLY A 146 7.76 -5.37 -6.41
N LEU A 147 7.31 -6.62 -6.20
CA LEU A 147 6.35 -6.99 -5.16
C LEU A 147 7.00 -7.51 -3.87
N ASP A 148 8.31 -7.29 -3.70
CA ASP A 148 9.08 -7.70 -2.52
C ASP A 148 8.96 -9.22 -2.22
N ILE A 149 9.25 -10.05 -3.24
CA ILE A 149 9.30 -11.51 -3.15
C ILE A 149 10.78 -11.96 -3.25
N PRO A 150 11.51 -11.98 -2.12
CA PRO A 150 12.94 -12.26 -2.11
C PRO A 150 13.26 -13.70 -2.53
N ALA A 151 14.51 -13.94 -2.95
CA ALA A 151 14.96 -15.25 -3.42
C ALA A 151 14.78 -16.39 -2.38
N GLU A 152 14.86 -16.07 -1.09
CA GLU A 152 14.59 -17.02 -0.01
C GLU A 152 13.11 -17.43 0.02
N MET A 153 12.21 -16.46 -0.06
CA MET A 153 10.76 -16.70 -0.15
C MET A 153 10.42 -17.51 -1.39
N ARG A 154 11.07 -17.25 -2.53
CA ARG A 154 10.86 -18.01 -3.77
C ARG A 154 11.16 -19.50 -3.65
N ARG A 155 12.11 -19.88 -2.79
CA ARG A 155 12.48 -21.28 -2.53
C ARG A 155 11.59 -21.97 -1.50
N ARG A 156 10.80 -21.22 -0.72
CA ARG A 156 9.91 -21.79 0.29
C ARG A 156 8.68 -22.41 -0.38
N GLU A 157 8.11 -23.39 0.30
CA GLU A 157 6.83 -23.98 -0.11
C GLU A 157 5.71 -22.96 0.00
N PHE A 158 4.87 -22.89 -1.03
CA PHE A 158 3.76 -21.94 -1.09
C PHE A 158 2.77 -22.13 0.07
N ALA A 159 2.55 -23.37 0.49
CA ALA A 159 1.64 -23.71 1.59
C ALA A 159 2.05 -23.07 2.93
N LEU A 160 3.37 -22.92 3.17
CA LEU A 160 3.96 -22.40 4.41
C LEU A 160 4.02 -20.87 4.47
N LEU A 161 3.64 -20.17 3.41
CA LEU A 161 3.56 -18.72 3.39
C LEU A 161 2.38 -18.21 4.22
N SER A 162 2.56 -17.04 4.82
CA SER A 162 1.48 -16.28 5.45
C SER A 162 0.43 -15.84 4.42
N GLY A 163 -0.77 -15.47 4.88
CA GLY A 163 -1.84 -15.01 4.00
C GLY A 163 -1.43 -13.84 3.10
N GLY A 164 -0.78 -12.82 3.66
CA GLY A 164 -0.29 -11.66 2.90
C GLY A 164 0.80 -12.02 1.89
N GLU A 165 1.76 -12.87 2.27
CA GLU A 165 2.77 -13.42 1.35
C GLU A 165 2.13 -14.18 0.19
N LYS A 166 1.11 -15.00 0.45
CA LYS A 166 0.36 -15.72 -0.60
C LYS A 166 -0.36 -14.75 -1.55
N THR A 167 -0.97 -13.69 -1.01
CA THR A 167 -1.61 -12.64 -1.83
C THR A 167 -0.60 -11.94 -2.74
N ARG A 168 0.60 -11.61 -2.23
CA ARG A 168 1.69 -11.02 -3.05
C ARG A 168 2.12 -11.92 -4.19
N VAL A 169 2.30 -13.21 -3.92
CA VAL A 169 2.66 -14.20 -4.95
C VAL A 169 1.53 -14.37 -5.98
N ASN A 170 0.27 -14.34 -5.54
CA ASN A 170 -0.87 -14.44 -6.46
C ASN A 170 -0.98 -13.20 -7.35
N LEU A 171 -0.74 -12.00 -6.81
CA LEU A 171 -0.66 -10.77 -7.58
C LEU A 171 0.48 -10.83 -8.60
N ALA A 172 1.67 -11.31 -8.19
CA ALA A 172 2.80 -11.50 -9.09
C ALA A 172 2.47 -12.47 -10.23
N ARG A 173 1.84 -13.61 -9.92
CA ARG A 173 1.36 -14.57 -10.93
C ARG A 173 0.39 -13.90 -11.91
N LEU A 174 -0.61 -13.17 -11.40
CA LEU A 174 -1.61 -12.50 -12.23
C LEU A 174 -0.99 -11.49 -13.20
N ILE A 175 0.02 -10.76 -12.74
CA ILE A 175 0.75 -9.78 -13.53
C ILE A 175 1.59 -10.46 -14.62
N LEU A 176 2.19 -11.61 -14.30
CA LEU A 176 2.96 -12.41 -15.27
C LEU A 176 2.04 -13.15 -16.26
N GLU A 177 0.78 -13.38 -15.91
CA GLU A 177 -0.21 -13.92 -16.82
C GLU A 177 -0.61 -12.87 -17.85
N ASP A 178 -0.63 -13.29 -19.11
CA ASP A 178 -1.07 -12.48 -20.24
C ASP A 178 -2.60 -12.27 -20.15
N THR A 179 -3.01 -11.20 -19.46
CA THR A 179 -4.41 -10.85 -19.17
C THR A 179 -4.78 -9.54 -19.87
N ASP A 180 -6.02 -9.45 -20.36
CA ASP A 180 -6.54 -8.25 -21.03
C ASP A 180 -7.31 -7.35 -20.07
N ILE A 181 -7.91 -7.94 -19.04
CA ILE A 181 -8.74 -7.27 -18.05
C ILE A 181 -8.29 -7.70 -16.65
N LEU A 182 -7.97 -6.73 -15.80
CA LEU A 182 -7.60 -6.97 -14.41
C LEU A 182 -8.74 -6.57 -13.49
N LEU A 183 -9.19 -7.52 -12.66
CA LEU A 183 -10.13 -7.31 -11.56
C LEU A 183 -9.34 -7.41 -10.25
N LEU A 184 -9.06 -6.26 -9.64
CA LEU A 184 -8.22 -6.13 -8.46
C LEU A 184 -9.09 -5.87 -7.23
N ASP A 185 -9.26 -6.85 -6.35
CA ASP A 185 -10.04 -6.69 -5.10
C ASP A 185 -9.07 -6.46 -3.94
N GLU A 186 -9.02 -5.23 -3.44
CA GLU A 186 -8.11 -4.72 -2.40
C GLU A 186 -6.63 -5.10 -2.64
N PRO A 187 -6.05 -4.73 -3.80
CA PRO A 187 -4.71 -5.20 -4.20
C PRO A 187 -3.57 -4.62 -3.37
N THR A 188 -3.79 -3.50 -2.68
CA THR A 188 -2.79 -2.83 -1.84
C THR A 188 -2.72 -3.42 -0.43
N ASN A 189 -3.66 -4.29 -0.05
CA ASN A 189 -3.62 -4.94 1.26
C ASN A 189 -2.37 -5.81 1.38
N HIS A 190 -1.66 -5.66 2.49
CA HIS A 190 -0.41 -6.36 2.79
C HIS A 190 0.77 -6.03 1.85
N LEU A 191 0.63 -5.02 0.98
CA LEU A 191 1.76 -4.41 0.29
C LEU A 191 2.37 -3.32 1.18
N ASP A 192 3.70 -3.24 1.18
CA ASP A 192 4.35 -2.07 1.73
C ASP A 192 4.27 -0.90 0.74
N MET A 193 4.86 0.23 1.11
CA MET A 193 4.79 1.44 0.30
C MET A 193 5.49 1.27 -1.05
N ARG A 194 6.63 0.57 -1.09
CA ARG A 194 7.43 0.35 -2.31
C ARG A 194 6.72 -0.57 -3.28
N ALA A 195 6.18 -1.69 -2.78
CA ALA A 195 5.41 -2.62 -3.60
C ALA A 195 4.12 -1.99 -4.12
N THR A 196 3.49 -1.12 -3.33
CA THR A 196 2.30 -0.35 -3.76
C THR A 196 2.65 0.64 -4.88
N GLU A 197 3.73 1.42 -4.73
CA GLU A 197 4.21 2.34 -5.77
C GLU A 197 4.59 1.59 -7.07
N TRP A 198 5.21 0.42 -6.95
CA TRP A 198 5.52 -0.43 -8.10
C TRP A 198 4.25 -0.94 -8.80
N LEU A 199 3.25 -1.38 -8.04
CA LEU A 199 1.96 -1.82 -8.59
C LEU A 199 1.24 -0.67 -9.32
N GLU A 200 1.30 0.55 -8.80
CA GLU A 200 0.76 1.74 -9.46
C GLU A 200 1.42 1.97 -10.82
N ASP A 201 2.76 1.97 -10.85
CA ASP A 201 3.51 2.17 -12.08
C ASP A 201 3.19 1.08 -13.12
N TYR A 202 3.08 -0.17 -12.68
CA TYR A 202 2.66 -1.28 -13.54
C TYR A 202 1.27 -1.04 -14.14
N ILE A 203 0.27 -0.69 -13.31
CA ILE A 203 -1.10 -0.48 -13.77
C ILE A 203 -1.21 0.76 -14.69
N LEU A 204 -0.43 1.81 -14.44
CA LEU A 204 -0.39 3.00 -15.29
C LEU A 204 0.09 2.68 -16.71
N HIS A 205 1.03 1.72 -16.85
CA HIS A 205 1.56 1.27 -18.14
C HIS A 205 0.80 0.09 -18.75
N PHE A 206 -0.11 -0.53 -17.98
CA PHE A 206 -0.93 -1.63 -18.46
C PHE A 206 -1.90 -1.16 -19.56
N ARG A 207 -1.85 -1.84 -20.72
CA ARG A 207 -2.65 -1.47 -21.90
C ARG A 207 -4.08 -2.03 -21.88
N GLY A 208 -4.36 -2.96 -20.97
CA GLY A 208 -5.67 -3.56 -20.81
C GLY A 208 -6.61 -2.71 -19.96
N THR A 209 -7.78 -3.28 -19.66
CA THR A 209 -8.81 -2.64 -18.83
C THR A 209 -8.61 -3.02 -17.37
N VAL A 210 -8.75 -2.09 -16.44
CA VAL A 210 -8.56 -2.37 -15.00
C VAL A 210 -9.78 -1.92 -14.20
N LEU A 211 -10.35 -2.83 -13.42
CA LEU A 211 -11.33 -2.51 -12.39
C LEU A 211 -10.69 -2.79 -11.04
N ALA A 212 -10.57 -1.78 -10.20
CA ALA A 212 -9.98 -1.90 -8.88
C ALA A 212 -10.98 -1.53 -7.78
N ILE A 213 -11.18 -2.44 -6.83
CA ILE A 213 -11.79 -2.15 -5.53
C ILE A 213 -10.62 -1.89 -4.58
N SER A 214 -10.59 -0.73 -3.95
CA SER A 214 -9.54 -0.41 -2.99
C SER A 214 -10.06 0.57 -1.95
N HIS A 215 -9.64 0.38 -0.71
CA HIS A 215 -9.76 1.38 0.36
C HIS A 215 -8.57 2.35 0.40
N ASP A 216 -7.50 2.11 -0.39
CA ASP A 216 -6.40 3.07 -0.55
C ASP A 216 -6.81 4.21 -1.50
N ARG A 217 -7.07 5.36 -0.90
CA ARG A 217 -7.47 6.61 -1.58
C ARG A 217 -6.37 7.12 -2.51
N TYR A 218 -5.11 7.01 -2.09
CA TYR A 218 -3.97 7.49 -2.86
C TYR A 218 -3.79 6.62 -4.11
N PHE A 219 -3.89 5.30 -3.95
CA PHE A 219 -3.86 4.36 -5.07
C PHE A 219 -4.95 4.66 -6.10
N LEU A 220 -6.19 4.85 -5.66
CA LEU A 220 -7.29 5.20 -6.56
C LEU A 220 -7.09 6.58 -7.22
N ASP A 221 -6.48 7.54 -6.52
CA ASP A 221 -6.22 8.87 -7.08
C ASP A 221 -5.18 8.85 -8.21
N VAL A 222 -4.18 7.96 -8.08
CA VAL A 222 -3.12 7.78 -9.09
C VAL A 222 -3.62 6.92 -10.26
N VAL A 223 -4.29 5.81 -9.98
CA VAL A 223 -4.60 4.78 -10.98
C VAL A 223 -5.92 5.04 -11.71
N ALA A 224 -6.97 5.44 -11.00
CA ALA A 224 -8.32 5.49 -11.54
C ALA A 224 -8.54 6.75 -12.40
N GLN A 225 -9.10 6.55 -13.58
CA GLN A 225 -9.52 7.64 -14.48
C GLN A 225 -11.00 7.98 -14.29
N ARG A 226 -11.77 7.01 -13.78
CA ARG A 226 -13.20 7.13 -13.49
C ARG A 226 -13.52 6.35 -12.23
N CYS A 227 -14.42 6.87 -11.41
CA CYS A 227 -14.92 6.18 -10.22
C CYS A 227 -16.39 5.78 -10.40
N VAL A 228 -16.73 4.57 -9.98
CA VAL A 228 -18.10 4.07 -9.90
C VAL A 228 -18.43 3.80 -8.44
N GLU A 229 -19.34 4.59 -7.89
CA GLU A 229 -19.82 4.43 -6.52
C GLU A 229 -21.06 3.54 -6.51
N ILE A 230 -21.03 2.48 -5.68
CA ILE A 230 -22.17 1.60 -5.45
C ILE A 230 -22.85 2.00 -4.13
N THR A 231 -24.02 2.62 -4.26
CA THR A 231 -24.84 3.09 -3.14
C THR A 231 -26.27 2.57 -3.31
N ASP A 232 -26.82 1.93 -2.28
CA ASP A 232 -28.18 1.37 -2.29
C ASP A 232 -28.46 0.47 -3.51
N GLY A 233 -27.47 -0.35 -3.89
CA GLY A 233 -27.57 -1.29 -5.02
C GLY A 233 -27.45 -0.64 -6.40
N LYS A 234 -27.29 0.68 -6.49
CA LYS A 234 -27.20 1.45 -7.75
C LYS A 234 -25.79 1.99 -7.97
N ALA A 235 -25.44 2.19 -9.24
CA ALA A 235 -24.16 2.76 -9.66
C ALA A 235 -24.32 4.26 -9.92
N GLU A 236 -23.51 5.09 -9.27
CA GLU A 236 -23.29 6.49 -9.64
C GLU A 236 -21.89 6.64 -10.26
N LEU A 237 -21.81 7.30 -11.42
CA LEU A 237 -20.56 7.45 -12.16
C LEU A 237 -19.96 8.86 -12.00
N TYR A 238 -18.64 8.90 -11.88
CA TYR A 238 -17.85 10.10 -11.68
C TYR A 238 -16.62 10.10 -12.59
N SER A 239 -16.60 11.00 -13.57
CA SER A 239 -15.50 11.14 -14.53
C SER A 239 -14.33 11.91 -13.92
N GLY A 240 -13.40 11.20 -13.31
CA GLY A 240 -12.20 11.74 -12.69
C GLY A 240 -11.58 10.75 -11.70
N ASN A 241 -10.43 11.15 -11.16
CA ASN A 241 -9.75 10.42 -10.10
C ASN A 241 -10.50 10.55 -8.75
N TYR A 242 -9.97 9.92 -7.71
CA TYR A 242 -10.60 9.88 -6.39
C TYR A 242 -10.79 11.27 -5.77
N SER A 243 -9.81 12.16 -5.87
CA SER A 243 -9.89 13.54 -5.37
C SER A 243 -11.01 14.33 -6.03
N PHE A 244 -11.16 14.19 -7.36
CA PHE A 244 -12.28 14.80 -8.08
C PHE A 244 -13.63 14.22 -7.64
N TYR A 245 -13.70 12.90 -7.46
CA TYR A 245 -14.90 12.21 -6.99
C TYR A 245 -15.38 12.78 -5.64
N ILE A 246 -14.49 13.00 -4.66
CA ILE A 246 -14.90 13.53 -3.34
C ILE A 246 -15.59 14.90 -3.50
N VAL A 247 -14.97 15.81 -4.24
CA VAL A 247 -15.49 17.17 -4.44
C VAL A 247 -16.84 17.13 -5.17
N GLU A 248 -16.94 16.33 -6.22
CA GLU A 248 -18.15 16.20 -7.02
C GLU A 248 -19.28 15.49 -6.24
N ARG A 249 -18.96 14.47 -5.44
CA ARG A 249 -19.92 13.81 -4.54
C ARG A 249 -20.49 14.79 -3.53
N GLN A 250 -19.65 15.59 -2.88
CA GLN A 250 -20.08 16.61 -1.93
C GLN A 250 -20.97 17.66 -2.60
N ARG A 251 -20.59 18.14 -3.80
CA ARG A 251 -21.40 19.07 -4.58
C ARG A 251 -22.78 18.49 -4.93
N ARG A 252 -22.83 17.27 -5.46
CA ARG A 252 -24.10 16.58 -5.79
C ARG A 252 -24.97 16.38 -4.55
N PHE A 253 -24.34 16.07 -3.42
CA PHE A 253 -25.03 15.95 -2.14
C PHE A 253 -25.68 17.28 -1.73
N GLU A 254 -24.95 18.40 -1.77
CA GLU A 254 -25.48 19.73 -1.45
C GLU A 254 -26.59 20.17 -2.40
N GLU A 255 -26.48 19.86 -3.69
CA GLU A 255 -27.52 20.15 -4.69
C GLU A 255 -28.78 19.32 -4.42
N LYS A 256 -28.64 18.02 -4.11
CA LYS A 256 -29.75 17.14 -3.70
C LYS A 256 -30.41 17.66 -2.40
N LEU A 257 -29.62 18.09 -1.42
CA LEU A 257 -30.12 18.63 -0.15
C LEU A 257 -30.89 19.94 -0.34
N LYS A 258 -30.33 20.91 -1.07
CA LYS A 258 -31.01 22.17 -1.38
C LYS A 258 -32.30 21.95 -2.16
N LYS A 259 -32.33 20.97 -3.07
CA LYS A 259 -33.55 20.60 -3.79
C LYS A 259 -34.59 20.00 -2.84
N TYR A 260 -34.18 19.07 -1.98
CA TYR A 260 -35.05 18.47 -0.97
C TYR A 260 -35.63 19.54 -0.03
N GLU A 261 -34.83 20.47 0.48
CA GLU A 261 -35.29 21.57 1.33
C GLU A 261 -36.32 22.47 0.62
N LYS A 262 -36.09 22.78 -0.67
CA LYS A 262 -37.05 23.53 -1.49
C LYS A 262 -38.35 22.75 -1.70
N ASP A 263 -38.26 21.46 -1.96
CA ASP A 263 -39.42 20.58 -2.14
C ASP A 263 -40.23 20.47 -0.83
N GLN A 264 -39.56 20.32 0.32
CA GLN A 264 -40.18 20.32 1.65
C GLN A 264 -40.87 21.65 1.98
N ALA A 265 -40.21 22.79 1.74
CA ALA A 265 -40.82 24.10 1.94
C ALA A 265 -42.06 24.29 1.05
N LYS A 266 -42.02 23.77 -0.18
CA LYS A 266 -43.13 23.82 -1.12
C LYS A 266 -44.28 22.89 -0.74
N ILE A 267 -43.97 21.69 -0.23
CA ILE A 267 -44.95 20.77 0.35
C ILE A 267 -45.67 21.47 1.50
N ALA A 268 -44.95 22.05 2.46
CA ALA A 268 -45.54 22.77 3.59
C ALA A 268 -46.45 23.93 3.14
N GLN A 269 -46.06 24.69 2.11
CA GLN A 269 -46.92 25.74 1.53
C GLN A 269 -48.19 25.19 0.88
N LEU A 270 -48.06 24.10 0.10
CA LEU A 270 -49.19 23.47 -0.59
C LEU A 270 -50.16 22.82 0.41
N GLU A 271 -49.65 22.20 1.47
CA GLU A 271 -50.45 21.62 2.56
C GLU A 271 -51.25 22.71 3.29
N ALA A 272 -50.60 23.83 3.65
CA ALA A 272 -51.28 24.96 4.28
C ALA A 272 -52.36 25.58 3.37
N ALA A 273 -52.12 25.66 2.07
CA ALA A 273 -53.08 26.14 1.09
C ALA A 273 -54.24 25.15 0.87
N ALA A 274 -53.95 23.85 0.77
CA ALA A 274 -54.96 22.79 0.65
C ALA A 274 -55.85 22.73 1.89
N ALA A 275 -55.30 22.84 3.10
CA ALA A 275 -56.06 22.89 4.35
C ALA A 275 -57.04 24.09 4.40
N LYS A 276 -56.59 25.28 4.00
CA LYS A 276 -57.46 26.47 3.89
C LYS A 276 -58.57 26.30 2.84
N LEU A 277 -58.24 25.69 1.69
CA LEU A 277 -59.20 25.43 0.63
C LEU A 277 -60.24 24.37 1.01
N HIS A 278 -59.85 23.33 1.75
CA HIS A 278 -60.78 22.36 2.32
C HIS A 278 -61.74 23.01 3.31
N LEU A 279 -61.23 23.89 4.18
CA LEU A 279 -62.05 24.66 5.12
C LEU A 279 -63.08 25.55 4.40
N TRP A 280 -62.68 26.21 3.31
CA TRP A 280 -63.59 27.04 2.50
C TRP A 280 -64.54 26.23 1.62
N ALA A 281 -64.13 25.05 1.16
CA ALA A 281 -64.98 24.15 0.38
C ALA A 281 -66.15 23.60 1.22
N PHE A 282 -65.92 23.34 2.51
CA PHE A 282 -66.97 23.00 3.49
C PHE A 282 -68.02 24.12 3.66
N MET A 283 -67.68 25.38 3.33
CA MET A 283 -68.58 26.54 3.38
C MET A 283 -69.36 26.80 2.07
N GLY A 284 -69.34 25.87 1.09
CA GLY A 284 -70.35 25.81 0.03
C GLY A 284 -69.89 26.11 -1.41
N ASN A 285 -68.73 25.64 -1.86
CA ASN A 285 -68.32 25.80 -3.26
C ASN A 285 -67.54 24.60 -3.84
N ASP A 286 -68.22 23.81 -4.68
CA ASP A 286 -67.76 22.51 -5.20
C ASP A 286 -66.52 22.60 -6.14
N LYS A 287 -66.27 23.77 -6.73
CA LYS A 287 -65.08 24.03 -7.56
C LYS A 287 -63.77 24.12 -6.74
N LEU A 288 -63.86 24.35 -5.43
CA LEU A 288 -62.69 24.46 -4.53
C LEU A 288 -62.16 23.08 -4.12
N HIS A 289 -63.03 22.07 -3.95
CA HIS A 289 -62.62 20.68 -3.69
C HIS A 289 -61.72 20.12 -4.80
N LYS A 290 -62.06 20.36 -6.07
CA LYS A 290 -61.23 19.92 -7.21
C LYS A 290 -59.84 20.57 -7.22
N ARG A 291 -59.71 21.79 -6.72
CA ARG A 291 -58.42 22.49 -6.61
C ARG A 291 -57.57 21.93 -5.45
N ALA A 292 -58.18 21.62 -4.31
CA ALA A 292 -57.49 20.97 -3.19
C ALA A 292 -56.95 19.58 -3.58
N PHE A 293 -57.75 18.75 -4.25
CA PHE A 293 -57.32 17.41 -4.70
C PHE A 293 -56.19 17.44 -5.73
N SER A 294 -56.15 18.48 -6.59
CA SER A 294 -55.04 18.71 -7.52
C SER A 294 -53.74 19.09 -6.80
N MET A 295 -53.84 19.85 -5.70
CA MET A 295 -52.69 20.18 -4.84
C MET A 295 -52.19 18.95 -4.08
N GLU A 296 -53.09 18.09 -3.58
CA GLU A 296 -52.73 16.83 -2.91
C GLU A 296 -51.98 15.87 -3.85
N LYS A 297 -52.45 15.69 -5.08
CA LYS A 297 -51.69 14.90 -6.10
C LYS A 297 -50.32 15.50 -6.40
N ARG A 298 -50.15 16.81 -6.27
CA ARG A 298 -48.87 17.49 -6.48
C ARG A 298 -47.94 17.32 -5.27
N ILE A 299 -48.49 17.30 -4.05
CA ILE A 299 -47.80 16.96 -2.81
C ILE A 299 -47.33 15.49 -2.87
N GLU A 300 -48.19 14.56 -3.30
CA GLU A 300 -47.85 13.14 -3.46
C GLU A 300 -46.66 12.93 -4.39
N LYS A 301 -46.58 13.66 -5.51
CA LYS A 301 -45.43 13.59 -6.42
C LYS A 301 -44.15 14.23 -5.85
N LEU A 302 -44.27 15.31 -5.08
CA LEU A 302 -43.11 16.01 -4.48
C LEU A 302 -42.55 15.25 -3.26
N SER A 303 -43.42 14.59 -2.50
CA SER A 303 -43.07 13.80 -1.31
C SER A 303 -42.38 12.48 -1.62
N GLN A 304 -42.37 12.05 -2.89
CA GLN A 304 -41.53 10.94 -3.38
C GLN A 304 -40.03 11.26 -3.39
N SER A 305 -39.63 12.52 -3.13
CA SER A 305 -38.21 12.86 -2.96
C SER A 305 -37.71 12.37 -1.60
N GLU A 306 -36.83 11.36 -1.63
CA GLU A 306 -36.17 10.89 -0.41
C GLU A 306 -35.17 11.93 0.10
N LYS A 307 -35.09 12.05 1.44
CA LYS A 307 -34.06 12.86 2.07
C LYS A 307 -32.69 12.24 1.74
N PRO A 308 -31.71 13.01 1.24
CA PRO A 308 -30.36 12.50 1.04
C PRO A 308 -29.84 11.92 2.35
N LYS A 309 -29.42 10.64 2.33
CA LYS A 309 -28.86 9.97 3.50
C LYS A 309 -27.63 10.76 3.95
N THR A 310 -27.71 11.33 5.14
CA THR A 310 -26.58 11.99 5.78
C THR A 310 -25.80 10.89 6.50
N GLU A 311 -24.59 10.58 6.05
CA GLU A 311 -23.67 9.87 6.90
C GLU A 311 -23.45 10.76 8.13
N ARG A 312 -23.78 10.24 9.31
CA ARG A 312 -23.59 10.99 10.56
C ARG A 312 -22.09 11.20 10.72
N LYS A 313 -21.61 12.42 10.49
CA LYS A 313 -20.27 12.81 10.92
C LYS A 313 -20.20 12.61 12.43
N LEU A 314 -19.32 11.70 12.83
CA LEU A 314 -19.08 11.35 14.21
C LEU A 314 -18.17 12.43 14.80
N HIS A 315 -18.72 13.23 15.71
CA HIS A 315 -17.96 14.27 16.39
C HIS A 315 -17.37 13.71 17.68
N ALA A 316 -16.12 13.26 17.62
CA ALA A 316 -15.29 13.00 18.80
C ALA A 316 -14.13 13.99 18.80
N ALA A 317 -14.21 15.00 19.66
CA ALA A 317 -13.15 15.99 19.81
C ALA A 317 -12.22 15.60 20.97
N PHE A 318 -10.92 15.79 20.79
CA PHE A 318 -9.94 15.64 21.85
C PHE A 318 -10.17 16.71 22.92
N LYS A 319 -10.03 16.33 24.20
CA LYS A 319 -10.01 17.32 25.28
C LYS A 319 -8.65 18.03 25.27
N GLU A 320 -8.62 19.26 24.77
CA GLU A 320 -7.42 20.09 24.74
C GLU A 320 -7.05 20.65 26.12
N ARG A 321 -5.76 20.58 26.45
CA ARG A 321 -5.07 21.50 27.35
C ARG A 321 -3.68 21.73 26.78
N GLU A 322 -3.25 22.98 26.64
CA GLU A 322 -1.90 23.31 26.21
C GLU A 322 -0.87 22.73 27.18
N PHE A 323 -0.18 21.64 26.80
CA PHE A 323 0.99 21.16 27.51
C PHE A 323 2.24 21.43 26.67
N ARG A 324 3.07 22.38 27.11
CA ARG A 324 4.39 22.64 26.52
C ARG A 324 5.47 22.00 27.38
N GLY A 325 5.64 20.69 27.24
CA GLY A 325 6.88 20.04 27.64
C GLY A 325 7.88 20.13 26.50
N ASP A 326 9.03 20.75 26.72
CA ASP A 326 10.06 20.88 25.68
C ASP A 326 10.63 19.50 25.27
N GLU A 327 10.62 18.50 26.16
CA GLU A 327 11.17 17.16 25.94
C GLU A 327 10.10 16.06 26.19
N VAL A 328 9.68 15.37 25.12
CA VAL A 328 8.68 14.28 25.18
C VAL A 328 9.35 12.92 25.20
N LEU A 329 10.24 12.66 24.25
CA LEU A 329 10.91 11.38 24.10
C LEU A 329 12.34 11.59 23.61
N THR A 330 13.29 10.97 24.30
CA THR A 330 14.70 11.00 23.94
C THR A 330 15.21 9.56 23.89
N MET A 331 15.89 9.20 22.80
CA MET A 331 16.56 7.92 22.66
C MET A 331 17.98 8.14 22.16
N ASP A 332 18.91 7.32 22.66
CA ASP A 332 20.31 7.44 22.31
C ASP A 332 20.96 6.05 22.13
N GLY A 333 21.66 5.87 21.01
CA GLY A 333 22.42 4.66 20.70
C GLY A 333 21.56 3.39 20.57
N LEU A 334 20.27 3.53 20.28
CA LEU A 334 19.31 2.43 20.36
C LEU A 334 19.62 1.33 19.33
N THR A 335 19.79 0.10 19.81
CA THR A 335 20.10 -1.07 18.99
C THR A 335 19.20 -2.23 19.39
N LYS A 336 18.64 -2.92 18.38
CA LYS A 336 17.81 -4.11 18.60
C LYS A 336 17.95 -5.12 17.47
N GLY A 337 18.01 -6.40 17.83
CA GLY A 337 17.93 -7.53 16.92
C GLY A 337 17.15 -8.71 17.51
N PHE A 338 16.75 -9.64 16.65
CA PHE A 338 16.14 -10.91 17.04
C PHE A 338 16.82 -12.05 16.27
N ASP A 339 17.12 -13.15 16.97
CA ASP A 339 17.65 -14.39 16.37
C ASP A 339 18.84 -14.18 15.40
N GLY A 340 19.74 -13.25 15.75
CA GLY A 340 20.92 -12.92 14.94
C GLY A 340 20.69 -11.91 13.80
N ARG A 341 19.44 -11.51 13.54
CA ARG A 341 19.11 -10.42 12.60
C ARG A 341 19.02 -9.10 13.35
N VAL A 342 19.92 -8.18 13.06
CA VAL A 342 19.85 -6.79 13.55
C VAL A 342 18.73 -6.07 12.81
N LEU A 343 17.78 -5.51 13.54
CA LEU A 343 16.69 -4.71 12.97
C LEU A 343 17.14 -3.27 12.73
N PHE A 344 17.83 -2.69 13.72
CA PHE A 344 18.43 -1.36 13.65
C PHE A 344 19.52 -1.20 14.70
N SER A 345 20.44 -0.26 14.44
CA SER A 345 21.60 -0.01 15.31
C SER A 345 21.93 1.47 15.43
N GLY A 346 22.25 1.90 16.65
CA GLY A 346 22.75 3.24 16.94
C GLY A 346 21.75 4.37 16.67
N LEU A 347 20.45 4.15 16.87
CA LEU A 347 19.45 5.20 16.64
C LEU A 347 19.45 6.21 17.78
N SER A 348 19.66 7.49 17.46
CA SER A 348 19.54 8.61 18.40
C SER A 348 18.54 9.63 17.87
N LEU A 349 17.48 9.89 18.63
CA LEU A 349 16.37 10.77 18.24
C LEU A 349 15.81 11.51 19.45
N GLU A 350 15.29 12.70 19.19
CA GLU A 350 14.60 13.54 20.15
C GLU A 350 13.26 13.99 19.58
N VAL A 351 12.21 13.93 20.40
CA VAL A 351 10.83 14.35 20.09
C VAL A 351 10.41 15.39 21.10
N THR A 352 9.86 16.49 20.57
CA THR A 352 9.33 17.60 21.35
C THR A 352 7.79 17.64 21.28
N GLY A 353 7.18 18.46 22.14
CA GLY A 353 5.71 18.61 22.16
C GLY A 353 5.14 19.13 20.84
N GLY A 354 4.01 18.57 20.41
CA GLY A 354 3.30 18.98 19.19
C GLY A 354 3.87 18.45 17.88
N GLU A 355 4.95 17.65 17.91
CA GLU A 355 5.43 16.97 16.71
C GLU A 355 4.47 15.84 16.29
N ARG A 356 4.23 15.72 14.98
CA ARG A 356 3.45 14.64 14.36
C ARG A 356 4.37 13.81 13.48
N ILE A 357 4.81 12.69 14.01
CA ILE A 357 5.88 11.87 13.46
C ILE A 357 5.30 10.61 12.84
N ALA A 358 5.52 10.43 11.54
CA ALA A 358 5.21 9.18 10.85
C ALA A 358 6.43 8.27 10.80
N VAL A 359 6.29 7.04 11.29
CA VAL A 359 7.29 5.97 11.16
C VAL A 359 6.95 5.11 9.96
N ILE A 360 7.81 5.15 8.95
CA ILE A 360 7.64 4.43 7.68
C ILE A 360 8.83 3.52 7.41
N GLY A 361 8.65 2.53 6.54
CA GLY A 361 9.69 1.58 6.17
C GLY A 361 9.12 0.26 5.68
N GLU A 362 9.98 -0.61 5.20
CA GLU A 362 9.61 -1.93 4.67
C GLU A 362 8.98 -2.83 5.74
N ASN A 363 8.29 -3.87 5.29
CA ASN A 363 7.75 -4.88 6.20
C ASN A 363 8.90 -5.64 6.89
N GLY A 364 8.82 -5.76 8.20
CA GLY A 364 9.88 -6.40 8.99
C GLY A 364 11.13 -5.54 9.21
N SER A 365 11.11 -4.24 8.90
CA SER A 365 12.23 -3.32 9.24
C SER A 365 12.37 -3.03 10.74
N GLY A 366 11.37 -3.37 11.55
CA GLY A 366 11.38 -3.17 13.00
C GLY A 366 10.54 -1.99 13.50
N LYS A 367 9.62 -1.42 12.70
CA LYS A 367 8.75 -0.29 13.09
C LYS A 367 7.95 -0.55 14.38
N THR A 368 7.23 -1.66 14.45
CA THR A 368 6.50 -2.09 15.65
C THR A 368 7.45 -2.35 16.82
N THR A 369 8.64 -2.90 16.56
CA THR A 369 9.65 -3.11 17.61
C THR A 369 10.13 -1.77 18.18
N LEU A 370 10.41 -0.78 17.33
CA LEU A 370 10.77 0.57 17.77
C LEU A 370 9.67 1.17 18.65
N VAL A 371 8.40 1.04 18.24
CA VAL A 371 7.25 1.47 19.04
C VAL A 371 7.20 0.77 20.39
N LYS A 372 7.40 -0.56 20.44
CA LYS A 372 7.42 -1.33 21.69
C LYS A 372 8.55 -0.91 22.63
N LEU A 373 9.73 -0.59 22.10
CA LEU A 373 10.83 -0.03 22.89
C LEU A 373 10.46 1.33 23.49
N ILE A 374 9.76 2.19 22.74
CA ILE A 374 9.29 3.51 23.21
C ILE A 374 8.24 3.37 24.32
N VAL A 375 7.30 2.44 24.15
CA VAL A 375 6.26 2.17 25.15
C VAL A 375 6.84 1.47 26.39
N GLY A 376 7.95 0.75 26.24
CA GLY A 376 8.60 -0.04 27.30
C GLY A 376 8.05 -1.46 27.44
N GLU A 377 7.44 -2.00 26.38
CA GLU A 377 7.03 -3.41 26.32
C GLU A 377 8.19 -4.35 25.99
N GLU A 378 9.26 -3.80 25.41
CA GLU A 378 10.49 -4.50 25.02
C GLU A 378 11.70 -3.73 25.54
N GLU A 379 12.80 -4.42 25.80
CA GLU A 379 14.08 -3.80 26.21
C GLU A 379 15.05 -3.71 25.02
N PRO A 380 15.84 -2.63 24.90
CA PRO A 380 16.86 -2.51 23.87
C PRO A 380 18.06 -3.42 24.18
N ASP A 381 18.75 -3.89 23.14
CA ASP A 381 19.98 -4.68 23.32
C ASP A 381 21.18 -3.76 23.64
N ALA A 382 21.16 -2.53 23.13
CA ALA A 382 22.06 -1.44 23.52
C ALA A 382 21.40 -0.07 23.37
N GLY A 383 21.93 0.94 24.06
CA GLY A 383 21.35 2.28 24.13
C GLY A 383 20.23 2.39 25.17
N TRP A 384 19.50 3.50 25.15
CA TRP A 384 18.41 3.74 26.09
C TRP A 384 17.29 4.58 25.47
N VAL A 385 16.09 4.44 26.04
CA VAL A 385 14.92 5.27 25.72
C VAL A 385 14.40 5.89 27.00
N ARG A 386 14.18 7.20 26.98
CA ARG A 386 13.66 7.96 28.11
C ARG A 386 12.47 8.80 27.66
N ARG A 387 11.36 8.66 28.38
CA ARG A 387 10.21 9.56 28.27
C ARG A 387 10.34 10.69 29.27
N GLY A 388 9.88 11.88 28.91
CA GLY A 388 9.82 13.00 29.84
C GLY A 388 8.99 12.65 31.10
N PRO A 389 9.34 13.16 32.28
CA PRO A 389 8.69 12.77 33.55
C PRO A 389 7.20 13.13 33.61
N ALA A 390 6.75 14.10 32.82
CA ALA A 390 5.35 14.51 32.73
C ALA A 390 4.59 13.86 31.55
N VAL A 391 5.23 12.94 30.81
CA VAL A 391 4.63 12.30 29.65
C VAL A 391 3.65 11.20 30.08
N LYS A 392 2.40 11.36 29.67
CA LYS A 392 1.33 10.37 29.75
C LYS A 392 1.13 9.78 28.36
N CYS A 393 1.73 8.60 28.17
CA CYS A 393 1.73 7.90 26.89
C CYS A 393 0.47 7.03 26.74
N ALA A 394 -0.18 7.09 25.58
CA ALA A 394 -1.18 6.14 25.14
C ALA A 394 -0.66 5.36 23.92
N TYR A 395 -0.95 4.06 23.88
CA TYR A 395 -0.54 3.19 22.79
C TYR A 395 -1.73 2.41 22.23
N LEU A 396 -1.95 2.56 20.92
CA LEU A 396 -2.85 1.72 20.13
C LEU A 396 -2.02 0.70 19.34
N PRO A 397 -2.00 -0.58 19.74
CA PRO A 397 -1.29 -1.61 19.01
C PRO A 397 -2.03 -2.00 17.72
N GLN A 398 -1.29 -2.52 16.74
CA GLN A 398 -1.82 -3.06 15.48
C GLN A 398 -2.88 -4.15 15.70
N HIS A 399 -2.70 -4.99 16.73
CA HIS A 399 -3.67 -6.01 17.12
C HIS A 399 -4.23 -5.70 18.50
N VAL A 400 -5.44 -5.15 18.53
CA VAL A 400 -6.14 -4.85 19.76
C VAL A 400 -6.56 -6.15 20.45
N LYS A 401 -6.14 -6.32 21.69
CA LYS A 401 -6.59 -7.41 22.56
C LYS A 401 -7.25 -6.82 23.78
N PHE A 402 -8.41 -7.38 24.13
CA PHE A 402 -9.12 -7.05 25.35
C PHE A 402 -8.96 -8.19 26.34
N SER A 403 -8.76 -7.85 27.62
CA SER A 403 -8.59 -8.83 28.70
C SER A 403 -9.83 -9.68 28.93
N GLU A 404 -11.02 -9.12 28.69
CA GLU A 404 -12.29 -9.83 28.86
C GLU A 404 -13.17 -9.69 27.60
N PRO A 405 -12.99 -10.56 26.60
CA PRO A 405 -13.74 -10.51 25.33
C PRO A 405 -15.26 -10.74 25.49
N SER A 406 -15.67 -11.30 26.62
CA SER A 406 -17.07 -11.59 26.94
C SER A 406 -17.88 -10.37 27.38
N ARG A 407 -17.21 -9.26 27.76
CA ARG A 407 -17.89 -8.02 28.16
C ARG A 407 -18.47 -7.30 26.95
N SER A 408 -19.53 -6.52 27.19
CA SER A 408 -20.02 -5.56 26.20
C SER A 408 -19.06 -4.38 26.02
N ALA A 409 -19.15 -3.67 24.89
CA ALA A 409 -18.39 -2.43 24.70
C ALA A 409 -18.66 -1.42 25.83
N LEU A 410 -19.92 -1.28 26.26
CA LEU A 410 -20.32 -0.43 27.38
C LEU A 410 -19.69 -0.87 28.70
N ASP A 411 -19.80 -2.16 29.04
CA ASP A 411 -19.24 -2.69 30.29
C ASP A 411 -17.72 -2.53 30.32
N THR A 412 -17.06 -2.75 29.18
CA THR A 412 -15.61 -2.57 29.05
C THR A 412 -15.19 -1.17 29.45
N LEU A 413 -15.88 -0.12 28.97
CA LEU A 413 -15.60 1.25 29.40
C LEU A 413 -15.88 1.46 30.89
N ILE A 414 -17.01 0.97 31.40
CA ILE A 414 -17.39 1.17 32.80
C ILE A 414 -16.34 0.55 33.73
N TYR A 415 -15.93 -0.68 33.48
CA TYR A 415 -14.99 -1.40 34.35
C TYR A 415 -13.54 -0.94 34.18
N ASP A 416 -13.08 -0.78 32.95
CA ASP A 416 -11.66 -0.53 32.68
C ASP A 416 -11.33 0.96 32.80
N CYS A 417 -12.25 1.86 32.39
CA CYS A 417 -12.09 3.31 32.55
C CYS A 417 -12.71 3.85 33.84
N LYS A 418 -13.36 3.00 34.65
CA LYS A 418 -13.97 3.35 35.94
C LYS A 418 -14.90 4.58 35.86
N CYS A 419 -15.75 4.61 34.84
CA CYS A 419 -16.65 5.74 34.58
C CYS A 419 -18.13 5.41 34.79
N GLN A 420 -18.95 6.46 34.90
CA GLN A 420 -20.40 6.28 35.04
C GLN A 420 -21.03 5.76 33.75
N PRO A 421 -22.12 4.97 33.80
CA PRO A 421 -22.76 4.40 32.61
C PRO A 421 -23.19 5.44 31.58
N GLN A 422 -23.66 6.62 32.02
CA GLN A 422 -24.06 7.69 31.11
C GLN A 422 -22.85 8.26 30.36
N GLU A 423 -21.75 8.55 31.06
CA GLU A 423 -20.51 9.02 30.43
C GLU A 423 -19.90 7.97 29.48
N ALA A 424 -20.05 6.69 29.79
CA ALA A 424 -19.63 5.59 28.92
C ALA A 424 -20.46 5.58 27.63
N ARG A 425 -21.79 5.72 27.73
CA ARG A 425 -22.69 5.83 26.57
C ARG A 425 -22.42 7.06 25.73
N ASP A 426 -22.20 8.21 26.35
CA ASP A 426 -21.93 9.46 25.62
C ASP A 426 -20.59 9.36 24.86
N SER A 427 -19.57 8.75 25.48
CA SER A 427 -18.28 8.49 24.83
C SER A 427 -18.43 7.47 23.69
N LEU A 428 -19.13 6.36 23.92
CA LEU A 428 -19.39 5.36 22.88
C LEU A 428 -20.17 5.96 21.70
N GLY A 429 -21.16 6.80 21.99
CA GLY A 429 -21.93 7.53 20.98
C GLY A 429 -21.05 8.44 20.11
N ALA A 430 -20.10 9.16 20.71
CA ALA A 430 -19.13 9.97 19.97
C ALA A 430 -18.22 9.14 19.05
N PHE A 431 -17.94 7.89 19.43
CA PHE A 431 -17.10 6.94 18.68
C PHE A 431 -17.92 6.03 17.73
N GLY A 432 -19.22 6.33 17.57
CA GLY A 432 -20.10 5.67 16.61
C GLY A 432 -20.65 4.33 17.06
N PHE A 433 -20.63 4.03 18.36
CA PHE A 433 -21.36 2.92 18.95
C PHE A 433 -22.74 3.43 19.40
N SER A 434 -23.79 3.05 18.68
CA SER A 434 -25.15 3.51 18.96
C SER A 434 -26.11 2.36 19.25
N GLY A 435 -27.05 2.57 20.16
CA GLY A 435 -28.09 1.59 20.49
C GLY A 435 -27.51 0.23 20.91
N GLU A 436 -27.86 -0.81 20.15
CA GLU A 436 -27.43 -2.19 20.40
C GLU A 436 -25.93 -2.42 20.18
N ASP A 437 -25.26 -1.61 19.37
CA ASP A 437 -23.83 -1.76 19.10
C ASP A 437 -22.98 -1.60 20.37
N ALA A 438 -23.41 -0.74 21.29
CA ALA A 438 -22.75 -0.55 22.59
C ALA A 438 -22.91 -1.76 23.53
N LEU A 439 -23.90 -2.61 23.28
CA LEU A 439 -24.21 -3.80 24.07
C LEU A 439 -23.59 -5.08 23.49
N LYS A 440 -23.08 -5.03 22.25
CA LYS A 440 -22.37 -6.15 21.63
C LYS A 440 -21.13 -6.52 22.44
N THR A 441 -20.86 -7.82 22.50
CA THR A 441 -19.65 -8.35 23.14
C THR A 441 -18.41 -7.99 22.35
N VAL A 442 -17.33 -7.63 23.04
CA VAL A 442 -16.11 -7.16 22.39
C VAL A 442 -15.50 -8.22 21.46
N GLY A 443 -15.60 -9.51 21.80
CA GLY A 443 -15.14 -10.60 20.95
C GLY A 443 -15.91 -10.76 19.62
N THR A 444 -17.13 -10.20 19.52
CA THR A 444 -17.93 -10.22 18.28
C THR A 444 -17.74 -8.98 17.41
N LEU A 445 -17.07 -7.95 17.94
CA LEU A 445 -16.77 -6.73 17.20
C LEU A 445 -15.77 -7.02 16.08
N SER A 446 -15.95 -6.36 14.94
CA SER A 446 -14.95 -6.32 13.87
C SER A 446 -13.64 -5.69 14.37
N GLY A 447 -12.52 -5.97 13.70
CA GLY A 447 -11.22 -5.38 14.07
C GLY A 447 -11.23 -3.84 14.08
N GLY A 448 -12.01 -3.22 13.18
CA GLY A 448 -12.19 -1.77 13.16
C GLY A 448 -13.02 -1.24 14.34
N GLU A 449 -14.11 -1.92 14.70
CA GLU A 449 -14.86 -1.60 15.92
C GLU A 449 -14.00 -1.79 17.18
N GLN A 450 -13.22 -2.87 17.27
CA GLN A 450 -12.27 -3.09 18.37
C GLN A 450 -11.26 -1.95 18.49
N SER A 451 -10.73 -1.47 17.36
CA SER A 451 -9.80 -0.33 17.31
C SER A 451 -10.48 0.97 17.74
N ARG A 452 -11.71 1.23 17.29
CA ARG A 452 -12.51 2.39 17.75
C ARG A 452 -12.79 2.35 19.24
N LEU A 453 -13.16 1.19 19.77
CA LEU A 453 -13.40 0.99 21.20
C LEU A 453 -12.13 1.27 22.02
N ARG A 454 -10.98 0.73 21.57
CA ARG A 454 -9.71 0.96 22.25
C ARG A 454 -9.31 2.44 22.21
N LEU A 455 -9.47 3.09 21.06
CA LEU A 455 -9.20 4.52 20.94
C LEU A 455 -10.12 5.34 21.87
N CYS A 456 -11.39 4.95 21.99
CA CYS A 456 -12.33 5.54 22.95
C CYS A 456 -11.82 5.47 24.38
N MET A 457 -11.27 4.33 24.79
CA MET A 457 -10.68 4.16 26.12
C MET A 457 -9.45 5.05 26.33
N LEU A 458 -8.57 5.13 25.31
CA LEU A 458 -7.33 5.92 25.39
C LEU A 458 -7.61 7.43 25.44
N MET A 459 -8.58 7.91 24.66
CA MET A 459 -8.92 9.34 24.58
C MET A 459 -9.61 9.90 25.83
N ARG A 460 -10.00 9.04 26.78
CA ARG A 460 -10.57 9.49 28.08
C ARG A 460 -9.51 9.96 29.07
N GLY A 461 -8.25 9.54 28.90
CA GLY A 461 -7.14 9.97 29.73
C GLY A 461 -6.55 11.30 29.27
N ASP A 462 -5.86 12.00 30.18
CA ASP A 462 -4.98 13.10 29.77
C ASP A 462 -3.76 12.50 29.06
N VAL A 463 -3.70 12.53 27.74
CA VAL A 463 -2.62 11.91 26.94
C VAL A 463 -1.90 12.99 26.14
N ASN A 464 -0.60 13.15 26.40
CA ASN A 464 0.26 14.12 25.68
C ASN A 464 1.29 13.45 24.74
N LEU A 465 1.33 12.11 24.72
CA LEU A 465 2.01 11.34 23.68
C LEU A 465 1.08 10.21 23.23
N LEU A 466 0.56 10.32 22.01
CA LEU A 466 -0.26 9.28 21.40
C LEU A 466 0.58 8.48 20.40
N ILE A 467 0.66 7.16 20.61
CA ILE A 467 1.37 6.24 19.72
C ILE A 467 0.37 5.32 19.04
N LEU A 468 0.39 5.29 17.70
CA LEU A 468 -0.53 4.49 16.89
C LEU A 468 0.25 3.54 15.98
N ASP A 469 0.09 2.23 16.13
CA ASP A 469 0.78 1.24 15.29
C ASP A 469 -0.18 0.67 14.24
N GLU A 470 -0.01 1.09 12.98
CA GLU A 470 -0.87 0.78 11.83
C GLU A 470 -2.37 0.99 12.08
N PRO A 471 -2.79 2.20 12.50
CA PRO A 471 -4.14 2.43 12.99
C PRO A 471 -5.22 2.37 11.89
N THR A 472 -4.84 2.55 10.62
CA THR A 472 -5.76 2.51 9.47
C THR A 472 -5.86 1.13 8.83
N ASN A 473 -5.04 0.17 9.27
CA ASN A 473 -5.05 -1.17 8.71
C ASN A 473 -6.33 -1.91 9.16
N HIS A 474 -6.96 -2.64 8.26
CA HIS A 474 -8.26 -3.31 8.46
C HIS A 474 -9.45 -2.39 8.83
N LEU A 475 -9.29 -1.06 8.74
CA LEU A 475 -10.39 -0.11 8.83
C LEU A 475 -11.06 0.07 7.47
N ASP A 476 -12.39 0.16 7.48
CA ASP A 476 -13.15 0.58 6.31
C ASP A 476 -13.01 2.09 6.08
N LEU A 477 -13.43 2.54 4.89
CA LEU A 477 -13.30 3.94 4.49
C LEU A 477 -13.92 4.90 5.51
N ALA A 478 -15.10 4.57 6.03
CA ALA A 478 -15.82 5.39 7.02
C ALA A 478 -15.08 5.44 8.37
N SER A 479 -14.54 4.32 8.85
CA SER A 479 -13.76 4.28 10.10
C SER A 479 -12.42 5.01 9.96
N ARG A 480 -11.79 4.97 8.77
CA ARG A 480 -10.59 5.77 8.47
C ARG A 480 -10.89 7.26 8.52
N GLU A 481 -11.90 7.72 7.78
CA GLU A 481 -12.37 9.12 7.80
C GLU A 481 -12.66 9.59 9.23
N TRP A 482 -13.38 8.79 10.01
CA TRP A 482 -13.67 9.11 11.40
C TRP A 482 -12.40 9.25 12.25
N MET A 483 -11.46 8.32 12.12
CA MET A 483 -10.22 8.37 12.89
C MET A 483 -9.39 9.61 12.54
N GLU A 484 -9.36 9.98 11.27
CA GLU A 484 -8.72 11.21 10.83
C GLU A 484 -9.42 12.45 11.39
N ASP A 485 -10.74 12.50 11.35
CA ASP A 485 -11.51 13.62 11.89
C ASP A 485 -11.27 13.77 13.40
N ALA A 486 -11.26 12.65 14.12
CA ALA A 486 -10.88 12.65 15.54
C ALA A 486 -9.47 13.23 15.70
N LEU A 487 -8.45 12.66 15.03
CA LEU A 487 -7.05 13.05 15.18
C LEU A 487 -6.72 14.46 14.69
N SER A 488 -7.58 15.05 13.86
CA SER A 488 -7.39 16.43 13.36
C SER A 488 -7.33 17.45 14.49
N ASP A 489 -8.13 17.24 15.54
CA ASP A 489 -8.20 18.12 16.72
C ASP A 489 -7.11 17.80 17.76
N TYR A 490 -6.26 16.79 17.55
CA TYR A 490 -5.18 16.46 18.50
C TYR A 490 -3.95 17.33 18.28
N SER A 491 -3.65 18.20 19.24
CA SER A 491 -2.57 19.20 19.18
C SER A 491 -1.26 18.78 19.87
N GLU A 492 -1.27 17.67 20.60
CA GLU A 492 -0.11 17.14 21.35
C GLU A 492 0.78 16.22 20.48
N ALA A 493 1.82 15.62 21.06
CA ALA A 493 2.77 14.79 20.31
C ALA A 493 2.12 13.48 19.80
N LEU A 494 2.20 13.25 18.50
CA LEU A 494 1.62 12.09 17.82
C LEU A 494 2.73 11.31 17.11
N LEU A 495 2.93 10.05 17.47
CA LEU A 495 3.82 9.12 16.77
C LEU A 495 2.96 8.02 16.15
N PHE A 496 3.07 7.80 14.84
CA PHE A 496 2.27 6.76 14.20
C PHE A 496 3.05 5.97 13.17
N VAL A 497 2.90 4.65 13.19
CA VAL A 497 3.33 3.75 12.12
C VAL A 497 2.19 3.63 11.13
N SER A 498 2.42 3.92 9.86
CA SER A 498 1.40 3.77 8.84
C SER A 498 2.00 3.46 7.48
N HIS A 499 1.25 2.70 6.69
CA HIS A 499 1.47 2.52 5.25
C HIS A 499 0.47 3.34 4.42
N ASP A 500 -0.51 3.98 5.07
CA ASP A 500 -1.51 4.82 4.41
C ASP A 500 -0.93 6.19 4.09
N ARG A 501 -0.61 6.39 2.81
CA ARG A 501 0.01 7.61 2.28
C ARG A 501 -0.88 8.84 2.45
N TYR A 502 -2.21 8.68 2.37
CA TYR A 502 -3.14 9.79 2.59
C TYR A 502 -3.12 10.23 4.06
N PHE A 503 -3.14 9.26 4.97
CA PHE A 503 -3.02 9.53 6.41
C PHE A 503 -1.69 10.20 6.77
N ILE A 504 -0.58 9.73 6.21
CA ILE A 504 0.75 10.33 6.43
C ILE A 504 0.78 11.75 5.89
N GLU A 505 0.34 11.99 4.65
CA GLU A 505 0.35 13.33 4.04
C GLU A 505 -0.52 14.33 4.83
N LYS A 506 -1.64 13.88 5.42
CA LYS A 506 -2.55 14.73 6.18
C LYS A 506 -2.01 15.12 7.56
N PHE A 507 -1.30 14.23 8.26
CA PHE A 507 -0.89 14.46 9.65
C PHE A 507 0.60 14.65 9.88
N ALA A 508 1.47 14.05 9.08
CA ALA A 508 2.91 14.04 9.36
C ALA A 508 3.55 15.42 9.12
N THR A 509 4.30 15.90 10.10
CA THR A 509 5.21 17.05 9.98
C THR A 509 6.68 16.61 9.98
N ARG A 510 6.94 15.36 10.37
CA ARG A 510 8.26 14.73 10.42
C ARG A 510 8.10 13.25 10.08
N ILE A 511 9.07 12.69 9.36
CA ILE A 511 9.07 11.32 8.85
C ILE A 511 10.33 10.62 9.34
N TRP A 512 10.14 9.51 10.04
CA TRP A 512 11.18 8.58 10.43
C TRP A 512 11.14 7.39 9.48
N CYS A 513 12.09 7.33 8.58
CA CYS A 513 12.17 6.25 7.60
C CYS A 513 13.20 5.21 8.04
N LEU A 514 12.74 4.02 8.40
CA LEU A 514 13.55 2.90 8.88
C LEU A 514 13.83 1.91 7.75
N GLU A 515 15.07 1.88 7.27
CA GLU A 515 15.50 1.03 6.16
C GLU A 515 16.94 0.56 6.34
N ASN A 516 17.24 -0.69 5.95
CA ASN A 516 18.59 -1.26 6.01
C ASN A 516 19.28 -1.11 7.37
N GLY A 517 18.52 -1.11 8.47
CA GLY A 517 19.04 -0.96 9.83
C GLY A 517 19.36 0.47 10.27
N ALA A 518 19.11 1.46 9.41
CA ALA A 518 19.30 2.88 9.70
C ALA A 518 17.96 3.62 9.69
N LEU A 519 17.85 4.66 10.53
CA LEU A 519 16.70 5.55 10.55
C LEU A 519 17.11 6.89 9.95
N THR A 520 16.40 7.30 8.91
CA THR A 520 16.51 8.64 8.31
C THR A 520 15.44 9.53 8.90
N ASP A 521 15.86 10.61 9.55
CA ASP A 521 14.97 11.62 10.10
C ASP A 521 14.78 12.78 9.11
N PHE A 522 13.56 12.98 8.64
CA PHE A 522 13.21 14.02 7.69
C PHE A 522 12.11 14.93 8.23
N ARG A 523 12.31 16.25 8.21
CA ARG A 523 11.30 17.24 8.61
C ARG A 523 10.64 17.81 7.36
N GLY A 524 9.34 17.65 7.23
CA GLY A 524 8.56 18.02 6.05
C GLY A 524 7.38 17.09 5.81
N THR A 525 6.65 17.35 4.74
CA THR A 525 5.50 16.52 4.34
C THR A 525 5.93 15.23 3.64
N PHE A 526 5.00 14.31 3.42
CA PHE A 526 5.28 13.06 2.72
C PHE A 526 5.60 13.27 1.24
N SER A 527 4.92 14.19 0.58
CA SER A 527 5.26 14.63 -0.77
C SER A 527 6.70 15.17 -0.89
N GLU A 528 7.15 15.97 0.08
CA GLU A 528 8.53 16.49 0.11
C GLU A 528 9.55 15.38 0.35
N PHE A 529 9.24 14.44 1.25
CA PHE A 529 10.08 13.27 1.50
C PHE A 529 10.22 12.37 0.26
N ARG A 530 9.13 12.15 -0.49
CA ARG A 530 9.17 11.40 -1.76
C ARG A 530 10.07 12.07 -2.80
N ALA A 531 9.98 13.40 -2.92
CA ALA A 531 10.85 14.15 -3.83
C ALA A 531 12.32 14.08 -3.39
N TYR A 532 12.59 14.14 -2.09
CA TYR A 532 13.93 13.96 -1.52
C TYR A 532 14.49 12.56 -1.83
N ARG A 533 13.69 11.51 -1.60
CA ARG A 533 13.99 10.11 -1.93
C ARG A 533 14.37 9.91 -3.39
N ALA A 534 13.52 10.38 -4.31
CA ALA A 534 13.74 10.24 -5.74
C ALA A 534 15.05 10.92 -6.18
N ARG A 535 15.40 12.07 -5.59
CA ARG A 535 16.69 12.74 -5.84
C ARG A 535 17.86 11.92 -5.32
N GLN A 536 17.77 11.36 -4.10
CA GLN A 536 18.82 10.51 -3.54
C GLN A 536 19.05 9.26 -4.40
N GLU A 537 17.98 8.62 -4.87
CA GLU A 537 18.06 7.46 -5.76
C GLU A 537 18.68 7.83 -7.12
N ALA A 538 18.28 8.96 -7.71
CA ALA A 538 18.88 9.45 -8.95
C ALA A 538 20.38 9.74 -8.79
N ILE A 539 20.79 10.34 -7.66
CA ILE A 539 22.20 10.58 -7.34
C ILE A 539 22.95 9.25 -7.18
N ALA A 540 22.38 8.29 -6.44
CA ALA A 540 22.98 6.98 -6.22
C ALA A 540 23.12 6.18 -7.54
N GLN A 541 22.12 6.26 -8.43
CA GLN A 541 22.19 5.67 -9.76
C GLN A 541 23.23 6.36 -10.64
N ALA A 542 23.29 7.68 -10.63
CA ALA A 542 24.32 8.44 -11.35
C ALA A 542 25.73 8.10 -10.83
N ALA A 543 25.91 7.97 -9.51
CA ALA A 543 27.17 7.55 -8.90
C ALA A 543 27.54 6.10 -9.27
N LYS A 544 26.57 5.17 -9.29
CA LYS A 544 26.80 3.79 -9.77
C LYS A 544 27.12 3.72 -11.27
N ALA A 545 26.52 4.59 -12.08
CA ALA A 545 26.80 4.68 -13.52
C ALA A 545 28.14 5.36 -13.81
N ALA A 546 28.57 6.29 -12.95
CA ALA A 546 29.86 6.97 -13.02
C ALA A 546 31.00 6.18 -12.35
N ALA A 547 30.70 5.16 -11.54
CA ALA A 547 31.70 4.24 -11.02
C ALA A 547 32.39 3.53 -12.20
N PRO A 548 33.74 3.50 -12.26
CA PRO A 548 34.45 2.82 -13.33
C PRO A 548 34.02 1.36 -13.35
N LYS A 549 33.51 0.89 -14.51
CA LYS A 549 33.25 -0.53 -14.72
C LYS A 549 34.55 -1.27 -14.45
N PRO A 550 34.58 -2.33 -13.62
CA PRO A 550 35.75 -3.18 -13.54
C PRO A 550 36.01 -3.70 -14.96
N GLU A 551 37.16 -3.34 -15.53
CA GLU A 551 37.57 -3.85 -16.82
C GLU A 551 37.51 -5.38 -16.77
N LYS A 552 36.69 -5.95 -17.66
CA LYS A 552 36.73 -7.38 -17.90
C LYS A 552 38.14 -7.68 -18.38
N LYS A 553 38.97 -8.28 -17.51
CA LYS A 553 40.26 -8.85 -17.90
C LYS A 553 40.06 -9.63 -19.21
N PRO A 554 40.67 -9.21 -20.33
CA PRO A 554 40.53 -9.91 -21.59
C PRO A 554 41.02 -11.35 -21.39
N GLN A 555 40.26 -12.31 -21.92
CA GLN A 555 40.67 -13.71 -21.90
C GLN A 555 42.03 -13.85 -22.60
N ARG A 556 43.07 -14.15 -21.80
CA ARG A 556 44.45 -14.34 -22.26
C ARG A 556 44.51 -15.36 -23.41
N LYS A 557 44.98 -14.91 -24.58
CA LYS A 557 45.63 -15.79 -25.56
C LYS A 557 47.09 -15.95 -25.12
N LYS A 558 47.64 -17.15 -25.32
CA LYS A 558 48.92 -17.58 -24.75
C LYS A 558 50.11 -16.91 -25.47
N GLY A 559 50.77 -15.96 -24.80
CA GLY A 559 52.11 -15.48 -25.15
C GLY A 559 53.21 -16.48 -24.76
N THR A 560 54.44 -16.26 -25.24
CA THR A 560 55.59 -17.15 -25.04
C THR A 560 55.97 -17.32 -23.56
N PRO A 561 56.42 -18.52 -23.12
CA PRO A 561 56.60 -18.88 -21.70
C PRO A 561 57.68 -18.11 -20.94
N GLU A 562 58.45 -17.26 -21.60
CA GLU A 562 59.47 -16.40 -20.98
C GLU A 562 58.90 -15.03 -20.58
N ARG A 563 58.04 -14.43 -21.42
CA ARG A 563 57.31 -13.19 -21.11
C ARG A 563 56.29 -13.37 -19.98
N GLU A 564 55.60 -14.52 -19.93
CA GLU A 564 54.68 -14.83 -18.81
C GLU A 564 55.40 -14.91 -17.45
N LYS A 565 56.68 -15.32 -17.42
CA LYS A 565 57.46 -15.35 -16.17
C LYS A 565 57.88 -13.96 -15.73
N GLU A 566 58.26 -13.09 -16.66
CA GLU A 566 58.61 -11.70 -16.35
C GLU A 566 57.40 -10.88 -15.93
N ALA A 567 56.25 -11.05 -16.60
CA ALA A 567 54.99 -10.42 -16.18
C ALA A 567 54.57 -10.86 -14.77
N ARG A 568 54.65 -12.15 -14.45
CA ARG A 568 54.36 -12.66 -13.08
C ARG A 568 55.35 -12.15 -12.03
N ARG A 569 56.60 -11.88 -12.42
CA ARG A 569 57.58 -11.29 -11.51
C ARG A 569 57.24 -9.82 -11.23
N CYS A 570 56.87 -9.06 -12.27
CA CYS A 570 56.41 -7.68 -12.12
C CYS A 570 55.14 -7.61 -11.26
N GLU A 571 54.15 -8.48 -11.50
CA GLU A 571 52.93 -8.55 -10.67
C GLU A 571 53.23 -8.77 -9.18
N ARG A 572 54.18 -9.66 -8.85
CA ARG A 572 54.59 -9.91 -7.46
C ARG A 572 55.34 -8.74 -6.82
N GLU A 573 56.15 -8.04 -7.60
CA GLU A 573 56.89 -6.86 -7.11
C GLU A 573 55.94 -5.68 -6.89
N ILE A 574 54.93 -5.50 -7.75
CA ILE A 574 53.83 -4.53 -7.58
C ILE A 574 53.06 -4.82 -6.29
N GLU A 575 52.56 -6.05 -6.11
CA GLU A 575 51.78 -6.44 -4.92
C GLU A 575 52.57 -6.21 -3.61
N LYS A 576 53.90 -6.41 -3.65
CA LYS A 576 54.78 -6.16 -2.51
C LYS A 576 54.93 -4.68 -2.18
N ILE A 577 55.06 -3.81 -3.19
CA ILE A 577 55.18 -2.36 -2.96
C ILE A 577 53.82 -1.78 -2.53
N GLU A 578 52.71 -2.23 -3.12
CA GLU A 578 51.37 -1.79 -2.72
C GLU A 578 51.02 -2.15 -1.28
N SER A 579 51.36 -3.38 -0.86
CA SER A 579 51.17 -3.79 0.53
C SER A 579 52.01 -2.94 1.48
N ARG A 580 53.26 -2.61 1.14
CA ARG A 580 54.11 -1.73 1.95
C ARG A 580 53.57 -0.29 2.01
N LEU A 581 53.09 0.27 0.90
CA LEU A 581 52.48 1.59 0.88
C LEU A 581 51.21 1.66 1.74
N LYS A 582 50.40 0.60 1.74
CA LYS A 582 49.22 0.48 2.58
C LYS A 582 49.56 0.33 4.07
N GLU A 583 50.64 -0.37 4.40
CA GLU A 583 51.17 -0.42 5.77
C GLU A 583 51.66 0.97 6.21
N ILE A 584 52.38 1.70 5.35
CA ILE A 584 52.84 3.07 5.64
C ILE A 584 51.66 4.00 5.93
N GLU A 585 50.57 3.94 5.15
CA GLU A 585 49.37 4.76 5.40
C GLU A 585 48.68 4.43 6.73
N SER A 586 48.75 3.17 7.17
CA SER A 586 48.27 2.77 8.50
C SER A 586 49.20 3.29 9.60
N GLU A 587 50.52 3.20 9.41
CA GLU A 587 51.53 3.71 10.35
C GLU A 587 51.46 5.25 10.50
N GLU A 588 51.19 5.99 9.42
CA GLU A 588 50.97 7.45 9.44
C GLU A 588 49.77 7.85 10.32
N GLY A 589 48.69 7.06 10.29
CA GLY A 589 47.50 7.27 11.12
C GLY A 589 47.74 7.00 12.61
N GLU A 590 48.56 6.00 12.93
CA GLU A 590 48.92 5.63 14.32
C GLU A 590 49.94 6.59 14.94
N HIS A 591 50.86 7.13 14.12
CA HIS A 591 51.95 8.01 14.56
C HIS A 591 51.70 9.50 14.30
N ALA A 592 50.43 9.94 14.23
CA ALA A 592 50.00 11.30 13.87
C ALA A 592 50.59 12.45 14.73
N SER A 593 51.25 12.15 15.86
CA SER A 593 51.88 13.13 16.76
C SER A 593 53.41 13.09 16.78
N ASP A 594 54.05 12.14 16.09
CA ASP A 594 55.51 12.01 15.98
C ASP A 594 55.98 12.51 14.60
N TYR A 595 56.35 13.79 14.56
CA TYR A 595 56.76 14.50 13.34
C TYR A 595 57.99 13.88 12.67
N GLN A 596 58.92 13.30 13.44
CA GLN A 596 60.16 12.76 12.89
C GLN A 596 59.90 11.42 12.20
N ARG A 597 59.01 10.60 12.77
CA ARG A 597 58.57 9.34 12.17
C ARG A 597 57.69 9.56 10.93
N LEU A 598 56.83 10.58 10.94
CA LEU A 598 56.03 10.98 9.78
C LEU A 598 56.90 11.39 8.58
N MET A 599 57.96 12.17 8.80
CA MET A 599 58.88 12.53 7.70
C MET A 599 59.61 11.31 7.12
N GLU A 600 60.02 10.34 7.95
CA GLU A 600 60.65 9.10 7.46
C GLU A 600 59.70 8.26 6.59
N LEU A 601 58.42 8.20 6.99
CA LEU A 601 57.37 7.49 6.26
C LEU A 601 57.01 8.21 4.95
N GLU A 602 56.93 9.54 4.96
CA GLU A 602 56.73 10.36 3.75
C GLU A 602 57.90 10.20 2.76
N ASP A 603 59.15 10.15 3.24
CA ASP A 603 60.33 9.92 2.41
C ASP A 603 60.32 8.49 1.81
N GLU A 604 59.93 7.48 2.59
CA GLU A 604 59.78 6.10 2.12
C GLU A 604 58.67 6.00 1.05
N LYS A 605 57.53 6.68 1.28
CA LYS A 605 56.41 6.78 0.32
C LYS A 605 56.82 7.48 -0.97
N ALA A 606 57.53 8.60 -0.87
CA ALA A 606 58.03 9.37 -2.01
C ALA A 606 59.06 8.59 -2.84
N ARG A 607 59.76 7.62 -2.25
CA ARG A 607 60.67 6.72 -2.95
C ARG A 607 59.95 5.54 -3.62
N LEU A 608 58.98 4.93 -2.93
CA LEU A 608 58.28 3.74 -3.43
C LEU A 608 57.26 4.05 -4.52
N SER A 609 56.63 5.23 -4.49
CA SER A 609 55.66 5.66 -5.52
C SER A 609 56.23 5.63 -6.95
N PRO A 610 57.40 6.25 -7.25
CA PRO A 610 57.97 6.20 -8.61
C PRO A 610 58.49 4.81 -8.99
N GLU A 611 58.91 3.98 -8.02
CA GLU A 611 59.28 2.57 -8.28
C GLU A 611 58.03 1.75 -8.68
N LEU A 612 56.88 2.00 -8.05
CA LEU A 612 55.61 1.38 -8.40
C LEU A 612 55.13 1.81 -9.79
N ASP A 613 55.19 3.11 -10.10
CA ASP A 613 54.80 3.64 -11.41
C ASP A 613 55.66 3.02 -12.54
N ALA A 614 56.97 2.89 -12.33
CA ALA A 614 57.87 2.25 -13.29
C ALA A 614 57.55 0.75 -13.49
N LEU A 615 57.13 0.04 -12.44
CA LEU A 615 56.70 -1.35 -12.54
C LEU A 615 55.36 -1.48 -13.27
N TYR A 616 54.44 -0.54 -13.07
CA TYR A 616 53.18 -0.49 -13.82
C TYR A 616 53.41 -0.24 -15.32
N SER A 617 54.23 0.75 -15.68
CA SER A 617 54.58 0.98 -17.09
C SER A 617 55.27 -0.23 -17.72
N ARG A 618 56.17 -0.89 -16.99
CA ARG A 618 56.84 -2.11 -17.48
C ARG A 618 55.89 -3.29 -17.60
N TRP A 619 54.91 -3.41 -16.71
CA TRP A 619 53.89 -4.45 -16.78
C TRP A 619 52.95 -4.20 -17.98
N GLU A 620 52.58 -2.95 -18.25
CA GLU A 620 51.82 -2.55 -19.44
C GLU A 620 52.59 -2.82 -20.74
N GLU A 621 53.87 -2.45 -20.84
CA GLU A 621 54.72 -2.77 -22.01
C GLU A 621 54.80 -4.29 -22.28
N LEU A 622 54.83 -5.10 -21.21
CA LEU A 622 54.82 -6.55 -21.30
C LEU A 622 53.44 -7.14 -21.69
N GLN A 623 52.36 -6.36 -21.60
CA GLN A 623 51.01 -6.72 -22.08
C GLN A 623 50.71 -6.16 -23.49
N ASP A 624 51.30 -5.02 -23.88
CA ASP A 624 50.94 -4.26 -25.09
C ASP A 624 51.76 -4.60 -26.35
N GLU A 625 52.94 -5.24 -26.25
CA GLU A 625 53.68 -5.74 -27.44
C GLU A 625 53.12 -7.06 -28.02
N GLU A 626 51.81 -7.12 -28.28
CA GLU A 626 51.12 -8.14 -29.11
C GLU A 626 50.43 -7.56 -30.35
#